data_AF-X1S2D6-F1
#
_entry.id   AF-X1S2D6-F1
#
_cell.length_a   1.000
_cell.length_b   1.000
_cell.length_c   1.000
_cell.angle_alpha   90.00
_cell.angle_beta   90.00
_cell.angle_gamma   90.00
#
_symmetry.space_group_name_H-M   'P 1'
#
loop_
_entity.id
_entity.type
_entity.pdbx_description
1 polymer ?
#
loop_
_entity_poly.entity_id
_entity_poly.type
_entity_poly.pdbx_seq_one_letter_code
_entity_poly.pdbx_strand_id
1 'polypeptide(L)'
;MQKIITRPIGQGWGLCYNPYFIAMGQTMDDFANPEFTLIGERLTGTKSGEILAQFYDTIRPAPTLRMTWDEAEMVKMCYNTFIGFKIIFSNMIMELCHKTPNANCDVVM
;
A
#
# COMPACT_ATOMS: atom_id res chain seq x y z
N MET A 1 29.42 17.24 -6.90
CA MET A 1 28.68 17.93 -5.81
C MET A 1 27.19 17.77 -6.10
N GLN A 2 26.46 17.00 -5.28
CA GLN A 2 25.00 16.90 -5.39
C GLN A 2 24.38 18.25 -5.06
N LYS A 3 23.63 18.84 -6.00
CA LYS A 3 22.79 20.01 -5.73
C LYS A 3 21.65 19.55 -4.82
N ILE A 4 21.75 19.85 -3.54
CA ILE A 4 20.62 19.72 -2.61
C ILE A 4 19.59 20.77 -3.02
N ILE A 5 18.37 20.35 -3.34
CA ILE A 5 17.26 21.26 -3.62
C ILE A 5 16.88 21.93 -2.31
N THR A 6 17.14 23.24 -2.19
CA THR A 6 16.85 24.03 -0.98
C THR A 6 15.50 24.75 -1.01
N ARG A 7 14.75 24.66 -2.12
CA ARG A 7 13.46 25.33 -2.26
C ARG A 7 12.37 24.60 -1.47
N PRO A 8 11.51 25.30 -0.69
CA PRO A 8 10.41 24.67 0.02
C PRO A 8 9.44 23.92 -0.91
N ILE A 9 8.85 22.83 -0.41
CA ILE A 9 7.78 22.11 -1.12
C ILE A 9 6.61 23.07 -1.38
N GLY A 10 6.13 23.10 -2.62
CA GLY A 10 5.09 24.02 -3.09
C GLY A 10 5.61 25.23 -3.87
N GLN A 11 6.92 25.49 -3.89
CA GLN A 11 7.54 26.51 -4.74
C GLN A 11 8.16 25.92 -6.00
N GLY A 12 7.32 25.72 -7.03
CA GLY A 12 7.75 25.22 -8.34
C GLY A 12 7.95 23.70 -8.43
N TRP A 13 7.72 22.97 -7.34
CA TRP A 13 7.72 21.51 -7.29
C TRP A 13 6.82 21.01 -6.16
N GLY A 14 6.34 19.78 -6.29
CA GLY A 14 5.53 19.09 -5.29
C GLY A 14 6.11 17.71 -4.98
N LEU A 15 5.72 17.16 -3.83
CA LEU A 15 6.15 15.84 -3.37
C LEU A 15 4.91 14.97 -3.20
N CYS A 16 4.95 13.77 -3.79
CA CYS A 16 3.94 12.74 -3.57
C CYS A 16 4.62 11.52 -2.96
N TYR A 17 3.96 10.92 -1.97
CA TYR A 17 4.31 9.61 -1.45
C TYR A 17 3.42 8.58 -2.15
N ASN A 18 4.00 7.59 -2.82
CA ASN A 18 3.24 6.59 -3.58
C ASN A 18 3.73 5.19 -3.20
N PRO A 19 3.18 4.59 -2.14
CA PRO A 19 3.53 3.24 -1.75
C PRO A 19 2.91 2.22 -2.71
N TYR A 20 3.63 1.11 -2.89
CA TYR A 20 3.18 -0.03 -3.71
C TYR A 20 2.74 -1.20 -2.84
N PHE A 21 1.71 -1.89 -3.30
CA PHE A 21 1.13 -3.09 -2.67
C PHE A 21 1.40 -4.31 -3.54
N ILE A 22 2.69 -4.62 -3.70
CA ILE A 22 3.17 -5.70 -4.57
C ILE A 22 3.75 -6.83 -3.71
N ALA A 23 3.55 -8.06 -4.14
CA ALA A 23 4.15 -9.24 -3.55
C ALA A 23 5.46 -9.60 -4.27
N MET A 24 6.40 -10.18 -3.52
CA MET A 24 7.62 -10.72 -4.11
C MET A 24 7.26 -11.96 -4.94
N GLY A 25 7.64 -11.98 -6.22
CA GLY A 25 7.33 -13.05 -7.16
C GLY A 25 6.24 -12.73 -8.19
N GLN A 26 5.42 -11.70 -7.96
CA GLN A 26 4.36 -11.26 -8.90
C GLN A 26 4.45 -9.76 -9.22
N THR A 27 5.61 -9.14 -9.00
CA THR A 27 5.80 -7.69 -9.07
C THR A 27 5.33 -7.05 -10.39
N MET A 28 5.56 -7.70 -11.54
CA MET A 28 5.13 -7.18 -12.84
C MET A 28 3.61 -7.21 -12.98
N ASP A 29 2.99 -8.32 -12.57
CA ASP A 29 1.53 -8.51 -12.66
C ASP A 29 0.80 -7.59 -11.68
N ASP A 30 1.29 -7.48 -10.44
CA ASP A 30 0.74 -6.60 -9.41
C ASP A 30 0.88 -5.12 -9.78
N PHE A 31 1.96 -4.74 -10.48
CA PHE A 31 2.13 -3.38 -10.99
C PHE A 31 1.18 -3.08 -12.15
N ALA A 32 0.98 -4.05 -13.04
CA ALA A 32 0.09 -3.91 -14.19
C ALA A 32 -1.39 -3.92 -13.78
N ASN A 33 -1.74 -4.71 -12.76
CA ASN A 33 -3.11 -4.93 -12.30
C ASN A 33 -3.25 -4.74 -10.76
N PRO A 34 -2.95 -3.55 -10.21
CA PRO A 34 -3.08 -3.33 -8.79
C PRO A 34 -4.55 -3.17 -8.39
N GLU A 35 -4.85 -3.52 -7.14
CA GLU A 35 -6.17 -3.28 -6.53
C GLU A 35 -6.51 -1.78 -6.52
N PHE A 36 -5.51 -0.94 -6.22
CA PHE A 36 -5.60 0.52 -6.26
C PHE A 36 -4.20 1.14 -6.35
N THR A 37 -4.16 2.41 -6.76
CA THR A 37 -2.98 3.27 -6.69
C THR A 37 -3.16 4.26 -5.53
N LEU A 38 -2.26 4.24 -4.55
CA LEU A 38 -2.31 5.13 -3.40
C LEU A 38 -1.38 6.33 -3.58
N ILE A 39 -1.91 7.55 -3.52
CA ILE A 39 -1.14 8.79 -3.64
C ILE A 39 -1.34 9.63 -2.38
N GLY A 40 -0.28 9.73 -1.58
CA GLY A 40 -0.14 10.66 -0.48
C GLY A 40 0.33 12.04 -0.97
N GLU A 41 -0.36 13.07 -0.55
CA GLU A 41 -0.12 14.47 -0.87
C GLU A 41 0.07 15.30 0.41
N ARG A 42 0.65 16.50 0.33
CA ARG A 42 0.76 17.39 1.50
C ARG A 42 -0.62 17.77 2.07
N LEU A 43 -1.55 18.04 1.16
CA LEU A 43 -2.97 18.26 1.38
C LEU A 43 -3.69 17.59 0.21
N THR A 44 -4.89 17.07 0.44
CA THR A 44 -5.67 16.42 -0.62
C THR A 44 -5.94 17.39 -1.77
N GLY A 45 -5.71 16.96 -3.01
CA GLY A 45 -6.00 17.77 -4.20
C GLY A 45 -4.85 18.65 -4.68
N THR A 46 -3.59 18.33 -4.34
CA THR A 46 -2.45 19.10 -4.86
C THR A 46 -2.25 18.87 -6.37
N LYS A 47 -1.66 19.86 -7.05
CA LYS A 47 -1.30 19.74 -8.46
C LYS A 47 -0.34 18.56 -8.72
N SER A 48 0.55 18.25 -7.79
CA SER A 48 1.47 17.12 -7.92
C SER A 48 0.75 15.77 -7.91
N GLY A 49 -0.23 15.56 -7.03
CA GLY A 49 -0.97 14.31 -7.03
C GLY A 49 -1.94 14.20 -8.19
N GLU A 50 -2.47 15.31 -8.70
CA GLU A 50 -3.24 15.33 -9.95
C GLU A 50 -2.39 14.86 -11.14
N ILE A 51 -1.18 15.41 -11.30
CA ILE A 51 -0.24 15.00 -12.36
C ILE A 51 0.10 13.52 -12.23
N LEU A 52 0.34 13.04 -11.00
CA LEU A 52 0.69 11.64 -10.77
C LEU A 52 -0.51 10.69 -11.02
N ALA A 53 -1.72 11.09 -10.64
CA ALA A 53 -2.94 10.34 -10.93
C ALA A 53 -3.16 10.20 -12.44
N GLN A 54 -3.08 11.33 -13.17
CA GLN A 54 -3.19 11.34 -14.63
C GLN A 54 -2.12 10.48 -15.29
N PHE A 55 -0.89 10.49 -14.78
CA PHE A 55 0.16 9.59 -15.26
C PHE A 55 -0.24 8.11 -15.09
N TYR A 56 -0.74 7.73 -13.91
CA TYR A 56 -1.16 6.35 -13.67
C TYR A 56 -2.33 5.93 -14.56
N ASP A 57 -3.29 6.82 -14.81
CA ASP A 57 -4.41 6.57 -15.73
C ASP A 57 -3.94 6.27 -17.17
N THR A 58 -2.77 6.74 -17.58
CA THR A 58 -2.21 6.42 -18.92
C THR A 58 -1.59 5.03 -19.02
N ILE A 59 -1.18 4.44 -17.89
CA ILE A 59 -0.44 3.17 -17.90
C ILE A 59 -1.29 1.98 -17.44
N ARG A 60 -2.33 2.20 -16.62
CA ARG A 60 -3.23 1.13 -16.17
C ARG A 60 -4.56 1.68 -15.63
N PRO A 61 -5.70 1.00 -15.86
CA PRO A 61 -6.96 1.35 -15.24
C PRO A 61 -7.07 0.73 -13.84
N ALA A 62 -6.73 1.49 -12.80
CA ALA A 62 -6.95 1.09 -11.41
C ALA A 62 -7.51 2.27 -10.60
N PRO A 63 -8.34 2.03 -9.58
CA PRO A 63 -8.81 3.09 -8.69
C PRO A 63 -7.65 3.86 -8.08
N THR A 64 -7.69 5.19 -8.15
CA THR A 64 -6.68 6.04 -7.51
C THR A 64 -7.24 6.61 -6.21
N LEU A 65 -6.57 6.29 -5.10
CA LEU A 65 -6.87 6.80 -3.77
C LEU A 65 -5.93 7.96 -3.46
N ARG A 66 -6.47 9.15 -3.24
CA ARG A 66 -5.71 10.35 -2.90
C ARG A 66 -6.00 10.77 -1.46
N MET A 67 -4.95 11.00 -0.69
CA MET A 67 -5.03 11.34 0.72
C MET A 67 -3.79 12.11 1.16
N THR A 68 -3.70 12.48 2.44
CA THR A 68 -2.50 13.14 2.98
C THR A 68 -1.31 12.15 3.09
N TRP A 69 -0.08 12.67 3.24
CA TRP A 69 1.09 11.83 3.47
C TRP A 69 0.94 10.95 4.70
N ASP A 70 0.46 11.54 5.80
CA ASP A 70 0.29 10.84 7.08
C ASP A 70 -0.73 9.70 6.92
N GLU A 71 -1.86 9.96 6.25
CA GLU A 71 -2.85 8.92 5.96
C GLU A 71 -2.28 7.82 5.05
N ALA A 72 -1.54 8.17 4.01
CA ALA A 72 -0.98 7.20 3.07
C ALA A 72 0.09 6.30 3.73
N GLU A 73 0.94 6.87 4.60
CA GLU A 73 1.89 6.11 5.40
C GLU A 73 1.18 5.17 6.37
N MET A 74 0.14 5.67 7.05
CA MET A 74 -0.68 4.85 7.95
C MET A 74 -1.38 3.71 7.22
N VAL A 75 -1.95 3.95 6.03
CA VAL A 75 -2.54 2.90 5.21
C VAL A 75 -1.51 1.83 4.90
N LYS A 76 -0.29 2.21 4.50
CA LYS A 76 0.75 1.22 4.17
C LYS A 76 1.17 0.39 5.39
N MET A 77 1.33 1.04 6.53
CA MET A 77 1.65 0.40 7.81
C MET A 77 0.54 -0.58 8.23
N CYS A 78 -0.71 -0.12 8.24
CA CYS A 78 -1.87 -0.92 8.64
C CYS A 78 -2.11 -2.10 7.70
N TYR A 79 -1.99 -1.91 6.38
CA TYR A 79 -2.22 -2.97 5.40
C TYR A 79 -1.26 -4.15 5.59
N ASN A 80 0.04 -3.87 5.67
CA ASN A 80 1.05 -4.89 5.89
C ASN A 80 0.89 -5.57 7.27
N THR A 81 0.55 -4.79 8.30
CA THR A 81 0.31 -5.30 9.65
C THR A 81 -0.91 -6.23 9.68
N PHE A 82 -1.99 -5.88 8.98
CA PHE A 82 -3.20 -6.69 8.94
C PHE A 82 -2.99 -8.01 8.20
N ILE A 83 -2.25 -8.00 7.08
CA ILE A 83 -1.88 -9.23 6.38
C ILE A 83 -1.03 -10.13 7.29
N GLY A 84 -0.02 -9.57 7.97
CA GLY A 84 0.78 -10.31 8.94
C GLY A 84 -0.05 -10.88 10.08
N PHE A 85 -1.02 -10.10 10.57
CA PHE A 85 -1.95 -10.54 11.61
C PHE A 85 -2.79 -11.73 11.17
N LYS A 86 -3.30 -11.75 9.93
CA LYS A 86 -4.04 -12.91 9.39
C LYS A 86 -3.22 -14.19 9.44
N ILE A 87 -1.94 -14.12 9.06
CA ILE A 87 -1.03 -15.28 9.11
C ILE A 87 -0.83 -15.75 10.54
N ILE A 88 -0.55 -14.83 11.46
CA ILE A 88 -0.35 -15.16 12.88
C ILE A 88 -1.62 -15.75 13.49
N PHE A 89 -2.78 -15.18 13.18
CA PHE A 89 -4.07 -15.67 13.65
C PHE A 89 -4.36 -17.09 13.14
N SER A 90 -4.11 -17.34 11.86
CA SER A 90 -4.20 -18.68 11.26
C SER A 90 -3.27 -19.69 11.95
N ASN A 91 -2.01 -19.32 12.20
CA ASN A 91 -1.06 -20.18 12.90
C ASN A 91 -1.50 -20.47 14.35
N MET A 92 -2.11 -19.49 15.02
CA MET A 92 -2.64 -19.66 16.37
C MET A 92 -3.83 -20.65 16.39
N ILE A 93 -4.74 -20.58 15.41
CA ILE A 93 -5.83 -21.56 15.27
C ILE A 93 -5.29 -22.97 15.02
N MET A 94 -4.28 -23.11 14.15
CA MET A 94 -3.62 -24.38 13.89
C MET A 94 -3.05 -25.00 15.18
N GLU A 95 -2.37 -24.20 15.99
CA GLU A 95 -1.81 -24.63 17.28
C GLU A 95 -2.90 -25.06 18.29
N LEU A 96 -4.04 -24.37 18.30
CA LEU A 96 -5.20 -24.77 19.13
C LEU A 96 -5.81 -26.10 18.66
N CYS A 97 -5.93 -26.31 17.35
CA CYS A 97 -6.44 -27.56 16.79
C CYS A 97 -5.53 -28.74 17.16
N HIS A 98 -4.20 -28.58 17.06
CA HIS A 98 -3.24 -29.62 17.45
C HIS A 98 -3.37 -30.04 18.93
N LYS A 99 -3.79 -29.14 19.81
CA LYS A 99 -3.96 -29.40 21.25
C LYS A 99 -5.36 -29.85 21.62
N THR A 100 -6.30 -29.86 20.68
CA THR A 100 -7.71 -30.20 20.92
C THR A 100 -8.04 -31.56 20.31
N PRO A 101 -8.39 -32.57 21.11
CA PRO A 101 -8.77 -33.88 20.59
C PRO A 101 -9.92 -33.79 19.59
N ASN A 102 -9.80 -34.48 18.46
CA ASN A 102 -10.77 -34.50 17.34
C ASN A 102 -10.94 -33.17 16.56
N ALA A 103 -10.08 -32.17 16.76
CA ALA A 103 -10.06 -30.97 15.92
C ALA A 103 -9.13 -31.16 14.71
N ASN A 104 -9.57 -30.75 13.51
CA ASN A 104 -8.75 -30.72 12.30
C ASN A 104 -8.65 -29.27 11.79
N CYS A 105 -7.44 -28.72 11.71
CA CYS A 105 -7.21 -27.35 11.26
C CYS A 105 -7.70 -27.08 9.84
N ASP A 106 -7.61 -28.05 8.94
CA ASP A 106 -8.01 -27.92 7.52
C ASP A 106 -9.54 -27.88 7.33
N VAL A 107 -10.30 -28.26 8.35
CA VAL A 107 -11.77 -28.15 8.35
C VAL A 107 -12.22 -26.83 8.94
N VAL A 108 -11.41 -26.25 9.85
CA VAL A 108 -11.74 -25.02 10.58
C VAL A 108 -11.38 -23.77 9.79
N MET A 109 -10.34 -23.83 8.95
CA MET A 109 -9.85 -22.72 8.12
C MET A 109 -9.89 -23.06 6.64
#